data_AF-A0A2B4FJF1-F1
#
_entry.id   AF-A0A2B4FJF1-F1
#
_cell.length_a   1.000
_cell.length_b   1.000
_cell.length_c   1.000
_cell.angle_alpha   90.00
_cell.angle_beta   90.00
_cell.angle_gamma   90.00
#
_symmetry.space_group_name_H-M   'P 1'
#
loop_
_entity.id
_entity.type
_entity.pdbx_description
1 polymer ?
#
loop_
_entity_poly.entity_id
_entity_poly.type
_entity_poly.pdbx_seq_one_letter_code
_entity_poly.pdbx_strand_id
1 'polypeptide(L)'
;MRKIDLVTKLLDLETSIMQGLKPISDAGLDGIYEIFTMLEVEDAVNVLLKGVFKELYLENVTPYCEGSETEKEFTERLIHIKHDLADDISPAEKLELISFLLDMERERYLTYIEFSDLGVSFDIYPTMDALYDFINQLISVDVGDSLHCYTNGEISKQEILDFISDKWAKKI
;
A
#
# COMPACT_ATOMS: atom_id res chain seq x y z
N MET A 1 16.74 -0.54 -0.25
CA MET A 1 15.68 -1.56 -0.47
C MET A 1 15.43 -1.54 -1.95
N ARG A 2 15.51 -2.70 -2.61
CA ARG A 2 15.39 -2.74 -4.07
C ARG A 2 13.95 -2.51 -4.47
N LYS A 3 13.73 -1.96 -5.66
CA LYS A 3 12.37 -1.74 -6.17
C LYS A 3 11.58 -3.05 -6.24
N ILE A 4 12.21 -4.14 -6.64
CA ILE A 4 11.57 -5.45 -6.68
C ILE A 4 11.09 -5.92 -5.28
N ASP A 5 11.86 -5.62 -4.23
CA ASP A 5 11.49 -5.99 -2.85
C ASP A 5 10.24 -5.21 -2.39
N LEU A 6 10.00 -4.02 -2.95
CA LEU A 6 8.80 -3.23 -2.67
C LEU A 6 7.59 -3.74 -3.44
N VAL A 7 7.78 -4.15 -4.69
CA VAL A 7 6.72 -4.76 -5.49
C VAL A 7 6.19 -6.01 -4.80
N THR A 8 7.07 -6.93 -4.39
CA THR A 8 6.62 -8.16 -3.71
C THR A 8 5.92 -7.86 -2.39
N LYS A 9 6.49 -6.96 -1.57
CA LYS A 9 5.86 -6.56 -0.30
C LYS A 9 4.48 -5.92 -0.45
N LEU A 10 4.24 -5.13 -1.51
CA LEU A 10 2.93 -4.53 -1.78
C LEU A 10 1.91 -5.61 -2.14
N LEU A 11 2.28 -6.59 -2.97
CA LEU A 11 1.42 -7.72 -3.32
C LEU A 11 1.16 -8.64 -2.12
N ASP A 12 2.17 -8.85 -1.27
CA ASP A 12 2.03 -9.62 -0.04
C ASP A 12 1.12 -8.91 0.97
N LEU A 13 1.22 -7.57 1.05
CA LEU A 13 0.35 -6.74 1.87
C LEU A 13 -1.11 -6.88 1.43
N GLU A 14 -1.38 -6.75 0.13
CA GLU A 14 -2.72 -6.95 -0.45
C GLU A 14 -3.27 -8.33 -0.09
N THR A 15 -2.48 -9.37 -0.37
CA THR A 15 -2.85 -10.76 -0.12
C THR A 15 -3.14 -11.00 1.37
N SER A 16 -2.31 -10.46 2.25
CA SER A 16 -2.48 -10.58 3.71
C SER A 16 -3.74 -9.85 4.18
N ILE A 17 -4.04 -8.69 3.59
CA ILE A 17 -5.25 -7.92 3.90
C ILE A 17 -6.50 -8.69 3.47
N MET A 18 -6.56 -9.16 2.22
CA MET A 18 -7.69 -9.96 1.73
C MET A 18 -7.91 -11.23 2.57
N GLN A 19 -6.82 -11.95 2.90
CA GLN A 19 -6.91 -13.16 3.72
C GLN A 19 -7.40 -12.86 5.15
N GLY A 20 -6.92 -11.80 5.78
CA GLY A 20 -7.35 -11.43 7.13
C GLY A 20 -8.80 -10.91 7.17
N LEU A 21 -9.30 -10.33 6.07
CA LEU A 21 -10.68 -9.88 5.93
C LEU A 21 -11.63 -10.98 5.44
N LYS A 22 -11.12 -12.14 5.01
CA LYS A 22 -11.93 -13.26 4.54
C LYS A 22 -13.09 -13.63 5.48
N PRO A 23 -12.93 -13.69 6.83
CA PRO A 23 -14.04 -13.99 7.73
C PRO A 23 -15.18 -12.96 7.68
N ILE A 24 -14.88 -11.70 7.34
CA ILE A 24 -15.88 -10.62 7.18
C ILE A 24 -16.69 -10.87 5.90
N SER A 25 -16.02 -11.16 4.78
CA SER A 25 -16.69 -11.55 3.53
C SER A 25 -17.50 -12.84 3.67
N ASP A 26 -16.93 -13.89 4.29
CA ASP A 26 -17.62 -15.16 4.52
C ASP A 26 -18.87 -15.00 5.43
N ALA A 27 -18.92 -13.95 6.26
CA ALA A 27 -20.07 -13.58 7.07
C ALA A 27 -21.15 -12.75 6.33
N GLY A 28 -20.93 -12.45 5.04
CA GLY A 28 -21.82 -11.63 4.21
C GLY A 28 -21.75 -10.13 4.52
N LEU A 29 -20.66 -9.67 5.15
CA LEU A 29 -20.42 -8.26 5.44
C LEU A 29 -19.62 -7.60 4.31
N ASP A 30 -20.06 -7.82 3.07
CA ASP A 30 -19.33 -7.43 1.86
C ASP A 30 -19.04 -5.92 1.80
N GLY A 31 -19.96 -5.10 2.31
CA GLY A 31 -19.74 -3.65 2.41
C GLY A 31 -18.57 -3.27 3.33
N ILE A 32 -18.33 -4.00 4.43
CA ILE A 32 -17.15 -3.76 5.29
C ILE A 32 -15.90 -4.31 4.62
N TYR A 33 -16.00 -5.50 4.02
CA TYR A 33 -14.89 -6.09 3.27
C TYR A 33 -14.37 -5.12 2.20
N GLU A 34 -15.26 -4.57 1.38
CA GLU A 34 -14.92 -3.63 0.31
C GLU A 34 -14.12 -2.43 0.83
N ILE A 35 -14.54 -1.81 1.94
CA ILE A 35 -13.85 -0.65 2.56
C ILE A 35 -12.37 -0.93 2.83
N PHE A 36 -12.05 -2.10 3.37
CA PHE A 36 -10.67 -2.42 3.76
C PHE A 36 -9.88 -3.09 2.65
N THR A 37 -10.54 -3.62 1.62
CA THR A 37 -9.89 -4.13 0.41
C THR A 37 -9.71 -3.09 -0.69
N MET A 38 -10.10 -1.83 -0.46
CA MET A 38 -9.83 -0.67 -1.34
C MET A 38 -8.33 -0.34 -1.41
N LEU A 39 -7.54 -1.33 -1.82
CA LEU A 39 -6.15 -1.17 -2.15
C LEU A 39 -6.08 -1.20 -3.67
N GLU A 40 -5.95 -0.04 -4.29
CA GLU A 40 -5.53 0.03 -5.68
C GLU A 40 -4.01 -0.26 -5.74
N VAL A 41 -3.61 -1.47 -5.30
CA VAL A 41 -2.20 -1.89 -5.26
C VAL A 41 -1.57 -1.83 -6.64
N GLU A 42 -2.35 -2.05 -7.69
CA GLU A 42 -1.94 -1.81 -9.06
C GLU A 42 -1.31 -0.43 -9.26
N ASP A 43 -1.94 0.64 -8.77
CA ASP A 43 -1.44 2.01 -8.93
C ASP A 43 -0.15 2.24 -8.13
N ALA A 44 -0.07 1.73 -6.91
CA ALA A 44 1.13 1.79 -6.09
C ALA A 44 2.30 1.01 -6.71
N VAL A 45 2.04 -0.22 -7.18
CA VAL A 45 3.02 -1.08 -7.84
C VAL A 45 3.43 -0.48 -9.19
N ASN A 46 2.52 0.17 -9.92
CA ASN A 46 2.79 0.81 -11.20
C ASN A 46 3.74 2.02 -11.11
N VAL A 47 3.94 2.61 -9.92
CA VAL A 47 5.05 3.55 -9.70
C VAL A 47 6.39 2.90 -10.06
N LEU A 48 6.55 1.61 -9.72
CA LEU A 48 7.77 0.84 -9.95
C LEU A 48 7.71 -0.02 -11.23
N LEU A 49 6.52 -0.51 -11.60
CA LEU A 49 6.28 -1.36 -12.77
C LEU A 49 5.78 -0.59 -14.00
N LYS A 50 5.93 0.74 -14.03
CA LYS A 50 5.39 1.60 -15.09
C LYS A 50 5.66 1.05 -16.49
N GLY A 51 4.60 0.66 -17.18
CA GLY A 51 4.65 0.15 -18.56
C GLY A 51 5.08 -1.31 -18.72
N VAL A 52 5.25 -2.07 -17.63
CA VAL A 52 5.60 -3.50 -17.66
C VAL A 52 4.40 -4.35 -18.04
N PHE A 53 3.32 -4.28 -17.25
CA PHE A 53 2.17 -5.17 -17.43
C PHE A 53 1.05 -4.60 -18.30
N LYS A 54 1.04 -3.28 -18.56
CA LYS A 54 0.01 -2.59 -19.36
C LYS A 54 -1.39 -3.01 -18.92
N GLU A 55 -2.22 -3.54 -19.81
CA GLU A 55 -3.60 -3.97 -19.55
C GLU A 55 -3.71 -5.38 -18.92
N LEU A 56 -2.58 -6.06 -18.70
CA LEU A 56 -2.54 -7.45 -18.23
C LEU A 56 -2.01 -7.55 -16.80
N TYR A 57 -2.23 -6.53 -15.95
CA TYR A 57 -1.72 -6.51 -14.57
C TYR A 57 -2.13 -7.77 -13.80
N LEU A 58 -3.43 -8.04 -13.67
CA LEU A 58 -3.96 -9.18 -12.93
C LEU A 58 -3.38 -10.52 -13.44
N GLU A 59 -3.41 -10.77 -14.75
CA GLU A 59 -2.85 -12.00 -15.32
C GLU A 59 -1.38 -12.24 -14.96
N ASN A 60 -0.61 -11.16 -14.76
CA ASN A 60 0.81 -11.23 -14.45
C ASN A 60 1.11 -11.34 -12.95
N VAL A 61 0.22 -10.91 -12.07
CA VAL A 61 0.43 -10.96 -10.60
C VAL A 61 -0.34 -12.09 -9.93
N THR A 62 -1.47 -12.55 -10.50
CA THR A 62 -2.29 -13.63 -9.94
C THR A 62 -1.49 -14.89 -9.64
N PRO A 63 -0.61 -15.41 -10.54
CA PRO A 63 0.12 -16.64 -10.24
C PRO A 63 0.98 -16.54 -8.97
N TYR A 64 1.58 -15.37 -8.71
CA TYR A 64 2.34 -15.08 -7.50
C TYR A 64 1.42 -14.97 -6.27
N CYS A 65 0.35 -14.17 -6.36
CA CYS A 65 -0.58 -13.96 -5.24
C CYS A 65 -1.31 -15.25 -4.82
N GLU A 66 -1.58 -16.16 -5.76
CA GLU A 66 -2.19 -17.47 -5.50
C GLU A 66 -1.19 -18.55 -5.06
N GLY A 67 0.12 -18.24 -5.07
CA GLY A 67 1.19 -19.16 -4.67
C GLY A 67 1.53 -20.25 -5.69
N SER A 68 1.06 -20.11 -6.94
CA SER A 68 1.41 -21.01 -8.04
C SER A 68 2.75 -20.67 -8.71
N GLU A 69 3.23 -19.44 -8.51
CA GLU A 69 4.56 -18.94 -8.88
C GLU A 69 5.32 -18.57 -7.59
N THR A 70 6.56 -19.00 -7.45
CA THR A 70 7.38 -18.66 -6.29
C THR A 70 7.87 -17.22 -6.34
N GLU A 71 8.17 -16.61 -5.18
CA GLU A 71 8.80 -15.28 -5.12
C GLU A 71 10.07 -15.19 -6.00
N LYS A 72 10.89 -16.24 -5.99
CA LYS A 72 12.08 -16.29 -6.83
C LYS A 72 11.74 -16.24 -8.32
N GLU A 73 10.79 -17.05 -8.79
CA GLU A 73 10.37 -17.07 -10.20
C GLU A 73 9.77 -15.73 -10.61
N PHE A 74 8.89 -15.17 -9.78
CA PHE A 74 8.25 -13.88 -10.00
C PHE A 74 9.28 -12.75 -10.10
N THR A 75 10.20 -12.67 -9.13
CA THR A 75 11.24 -11.63 -9.09
C THR A 75 12.23 -11.76 -10.26
N GLU A 76 12.67 -12.97 -10.60
CA GLU A 76 13.54 -13.21 -11.76
C GLU A 76 12.85 -12.81 -13.07
N ARG A 77 11.57 -13.17 -13.25
CA ARG A 77 10.76 -12.79 -14.41
C ARG A 77 10.61 -11.28 -14.53
N LEU A 78 10.26 -10.60 -13.43
CA LEU A 78 10.10 -9.15 -13.42
C LEU A 78 11.40 -8.41 -13.73
N ILE A 79 12.51 -8.79 -13.10
CA ILE A 79 13.83 -8.20 -13.35
C ILE A 79 14.28 -8.45 -14.79
N HIS A 80 13.91 -9.59 -15.39
CA HIS A 80 14.20 -9.86 -16.80
C HIS A 80 13.46 -8.91 -17.74
N ILE A 81 12.20 -8.56 -17.43
CA ILE A 81 11.39 -7.63 -18.23
C ILE A 81 11.85 -6.17 -18.00
N LYS A 82 12.12 -5.81 -16.74
CA LYS A 82 12.48 -4.45 -16.30
C LYS A 82 13.68 -4.50 -15.37
N HIS A 83 14.87 -4.36 -15.95
CA HIS A 83 16.15 -4.54 -15.25
C HIS A 83 16.37 -3.57 -14.08
N ASP A 84 15.86 -2.34 -14.15
CA ASP A 84 16.02 -1.34 -13.07
C ASP A 84 15.22 -1.68 -11.81
N LEU A 85 14.42 -2.76 -11.83
CA LEU A 85 13.81 -3.30 -10.60
C LEU A 85 14.85 -3.90 -9.64
N ALA A 86 16.03 -4.27 -10.15
CA ALA A 86 17.15 -4.73 -9.33
C ALA A 86 17.83 -3.60 -8.55
N ASP A 87 17.62 -2.34 -8.95
CA ASP A 87 18.22 -1.17 -8.31
C ASP A 87 17.50 -0.80 -7.01
N ASP A 88 18.16 -0.03 -6.16
CA ASP A 88 17.54 0.60 -4.99
C ASP A 88 16.51 1.65 -5.41
N ILE A 89 15.41 1.76 -4.65
CA ILE A 89 14.42 2.82 -4.85
C ILE A 89 15.03 4.21 -4.56
N SER A 90 14.80 5.18 -5.44
CA SER A 90 15.19 6.56 -5.20
C SER A 90 14.26 7.25 -4.19
N PRO A 91 14.71 8.31 -3.48
CA PRO A 91 13.83 9.09 -2.61
C PRO A 91 12.60 9.65 -3.32
N ALA A 92 12.72 10.03 -4.59
CA ALA A 92 11.61 10.55 -5.39
C ALA A 92 10.56 9.48 -5.68
N GLU A 93 10.96 8.30 -6.18
CA GLU A 93 10.05 7.16 -6.39
C GLU A 93 9.40 6.73 -5.08
N LYS A 94 10.14 6.79 -3.97
CA LYS A 94 9.63 6.45 -2.65
C LYS A 94 8.59 7.45 -2.14
N LEU A 95 8.78 8.75 -2.36
CA LEU A 95 7.77 9.77 -2.05
C LEU A 95 6.52 9.61 -2.93
N GLU A 96 6.70 9.31 -4.22
CA GLU A 96 5.59 9.04 -5.14
C GLU A 96 4.78 7.83 -4.66
N LEU A 97 5.43 6.72 -4.31
CA LEU A 97 4.78 5.56 -3.72
C LEU A 97 4.03 5.91 -2.43
N ILE A 98 4.67 6.62 -1.50
CA ILE A 98 4.03 7.07 -0.25
C ILE A 98 2.80 7.93 -0.55
N SER A 99 2.86 8.81 -1.56
CA SER A 99 1.71 9.64 -1.94
C SER A 99 0.49 8.81 -2.30
N PHE A 100 0.65 7.73 -3.07
CA PHE A 100 -0.47 6.85 -3.44
C PHE A 100 -1.02 6.10 -2.22
N LEU A 101 -0.13 5.55 -1.39
CA LEU A 101 -0.53 4.81 -0.19
C LEU A 101 -1.24 5.70 0.84
N LEU A 102 -0.84 6.96 0.95
CA LEU A 102 -1.51 7.96 1.77
C LEU A 102 -2.95 8.20 1.30
N ASP A 103 -3.16 8.40 0.00
CA ASP A 103 -4.52 8.61 -0.53
C ASP A 103 -5.42 7.40 -0.24
N MET A 104 -4.91 6.17 -0.40
CA MET A 104 -5.63 4.92 -0.04
C MET A 104 -5.98 4.87 1.45
N GLU A 105 -5.01 5.16 2.33
CA GLU A 105 -5.22 5.16 3.78
C GLU A 105 -6.29 6.17 4.20
N ARG A 106 -6.27 7.35 3.57
CA ARG A 106 -7.25 8.41 3.80
C ARG A 106 -8.64 8.00 3.37
N GLU A 107 -8.79 7.43 2.17
CA GLU A 107 -10.09 6.95 1.67
C GLU A 107 -10.70 5.90 2.60
N ARG A 108 -9.87 4.93 3.01
CA ARG A 108 -10.25 3.90 3.97
C ARG A 108 -10.71 4.48 5.31
N TYR A 109 -9.97 5.44 5.86
CA TYR A 109 -10.33 6.10 7.12
C TYR A 109 -11.61 6.92 7.00
N LEU A 110 -11.76 7.71 5.93
CA LEU A 110 -12.98 8.51 5.71
C LEU A 110 -14.21 7.62 5.60
N THR A 111 -14.07 6.49 4.92
CA THR A 111 -15.15 5.52 4.77
C THR A 111 -15.47 4.85 6.12
N TYR A 112 -14.45 4.51 6.91
CA TYR A 112 -14.66 4.04 8.29
C TYR A 112 -15.45 5.05 9.14
N ILE A 113 -15.09 6.34 9.08
CA ILE A 113 -15.78 7.41 9.80
C ILE A 113 -17.24 7.53 9.35
N GLU A 114 -17.51 7.47 8.05
CA GLU A 114 -18.87 7.50 7.51
C GLU A 114 -19.74 6.38 8.11
N PHE A 115 -19.24 5.15 8.17
CA PHE A 115 -19.96 4.03 8.79
C PHE A 115 -20.13 4.21 10.31
N SER A 116 -19.10 4.71 10.99
CA SER A 116 -19.15 5.01 12.42
C SER A 116 -20.24 6.06 12.72
N ASP A 117 -20.35 7.11 11.90
CA ASP A 117 -21.38 8.15 12.03
C ASP A 117 -22.81 7.61 11.81
N LEU A 118 -22.94 6.53 11.02
CA LEU A 118 -24.20 5.79 10.85
C LEU A 118 -24.49 4.81 12.01
N GLY A 119 -23.62 4.75 13.01
CA GLY A 119 -23.74 3.88 14.18
C GLY A 119 -23.21 2.46 13.97
N VAL A 120 -22.44 2.22 12.91
CA VAL A 120 -21.79 0.94 12.63
C VAL A 120 -20.37 0.97 13.16
N SER A 121 -20.11 0.22 14.24
CA SER A 121 -18.77 0.02 14.79
C SER A 121 -18.37 -1.45 14.67
N PHE A 122 -17.14 -1.71 14.25
CA PHE A 122 -16.55 -3.04 14.23
C PHE A 122 -15.12 -2.96 14.77
N ASP A 123 -14.65 -4.08 15.34
CA ASP A 123 -13.29 -4.17 15.86
C ASP A 123 -12.29 -4.10 14.70
N ILE A 124 -11.28 -3.24 14.87
CA ILE A 124 -10.18 -3.12 13.92
C ILE A 124 -9.25 -4.32 14.15
N TYR A 125 -9.25 -5.25 13.21
CA TYR A 125 -8.28 -6.35 13.22
C TYR A 125 -6.88 -5.79 12.94
N PRO A 126 -5.79 -6.42 13.41
CA PRO A 126 -4.43 -5.97 13.08
C PRO A 126 -4.18 -5.86 11.57
N THR A 127 -4.85 -6.70 10.77
CA THR A 127 -4.87 -6.64 9.31
C THR A 127 -5.35 -5.29 8.77
N MET A 128 -6.26 -4.61 9.47
CA MET A 128 -6.75 -3.29 9.12
C MET A 128 -5.75 -2.18 9.42
N ASP A 129 -4.71 -2.38 10.22
CA ASP A 129 -3.64 -1.37 10.41
C ASP A 129 -2.43 -1.61 9.47
N ALA A 130 -2.43 -2.71 8.72
CA ALA A 130 -1.26 -3.14 7.95
C ALA A 130 -0.79 -2.13 6.89
N LEU A 131 -1.71 -1.38 6.26
CA LEU A 131 -1.34 -0.31 5.30
C LEU A 131 -0.64 0.85 6.02
N TYR A 132 -1.20 1.32 7.12
CA TYR A 132 -0.61 2.37 7.96
C TYR A 132 0.78 1.98 8.46
N ASP A 133 0.93 0.74 8.93
CA ASP A 133 2.21 0.19 9.37
C ASP A 133 3.22 0.10 8.22
N PHE A 134 2.76 -0.31 7.03
CA PHE A 134 3.59 -0.34 5.84
C PHE A 134 4.07 1.05 5.42
N ILE A 135 3.20 2.07 5.45
CA ILE A 135 3.57 3.47 5.19
C ILE A 135 4.63 3.94 6.19
N ASN A 136 4.45 3.66 7.49
CA ASN A 136 5.44 3.99 8.52
C ASN A 136 6.78 3.28 8.28
N GLN A 137 6.75 2.00 7.92
CA GLN A 137 7.93 1.24 7.56
C GLN A 137 8.65 1.88 6.37
N LEU A 138 7.91 2.29 5.33
CA LEU A 138 8.49 3.00 4.20
C LEU A 138 9.11 4.32 4.65
N ILE A 139 8.40 5.16 5.40
CA ILE A 139 8.91 6.45 5.88
C ILE A 139 10.21 6.27 6.66
N SER A 140 10.34 5.24 7.51
CA SER A 140 11.57 4.89 8.23
C SER A 140 12.16 6.05 9.06
N VAL A 141 11.33 7.01 9.44
CA VAL A 141 11.65 8.13 10.33
C VAL A 141 10.42 8.44 11.18
N ASP A 142 10.66 8.99 12.36
CA ASP A 142 9.58 9.43 13.22
C ASP A 142 8.91 10.69 12.66
N VAL A 143 7.66 10.49 12.21
CA VAL A 143 6.75 11.52 11.74
C VAL A 143 5.66 11.86 12.76
N GLY A 144 5.73 11.32 13.97
CA GLY A 144 4.73 11.53 15.02
C GLY A 144 3.31 11.29 14.51
N ASP A 145 2.41 12.20 14.88
CA ASP A 145 0.99 12.13 14.51
C ASP A 145 0.70 12.69 13.10
N SER A 146 1.72 13.10 12.32
CA SER A 146 1.49 13.77 11.04
C SER A 146 0.73 12.90 10.03
N LEU A 147 0.93 11.58 10.04
CA LEU A 147 0.14 10.66 9.23
C LEU A 147 -1.34 10.73 9.59
N HIS A 148 -1.65 10.64 10.89
CA HIS A 148 -3.01 10.78 11.39
C HIS A 148 -3.62 12.15 11.03
N CYS A 149 -2.86 13.25 11.17
CA CYS A 149 -3.32 14.59 10.77
C CYS A 149 -3.69 14.65 9.28
N TYR A 150 -2.93 14.01 8.40
CA TYR A 150 -3.27 13.96 6.98
C TYR A 150 -4.51 13.09 6.73
N THR A 151 -4.56 11.89 7.33
CA THR A 151 -5.68 10.95 7.22
C THR A 151 -7.00 11.58 7.71
N ASN A 152 -6.95 12.38 8.78
CA ASN A 152 -8.08 13.14 9.33
C ASN A 152 -8.38 14.47 8.58
N GLY A 153 -7.59 14.80 7.55
CA GLY A 153 -7.78 15.99 6.73
C GLY A 153 -7.36 17.32 7.36
N GLU A 154 -6.60 17.30 8.45
CA GLU A 154 -6.06 18.50 9.13
C GLU A 154 -4.93 19.17 8.35
N ILE A 155 -4.17 18.38 7.58
CA ILE A 155 -3.11 18.86 6.68
C ILE A 155 -3.30 18.34 5.27
N SER A 156 -2.77 19.07 4.30
CA SER A 156 -2.76 18.67 2.89
C SER A 156 -1.74 17.56 2.61
N LYS A 157 -1.93 16.86 1.48
CA LYS A 157 -0.98 15.87 0.99
C LYS A 157 0.42 16.46 0.78
N GLN A 158 0.50 17.68 0.25
CA GLN A 158 1.80 18.30 -0.01
C GLN A 158 2.53 18.61 1.30
N GLU A 159 1.82 19.08 2.33
CA GLU A 159 2.43 19.37 3.64
C GLU A 159 3.06 18.12 4.29
N ILE A 160 2.38 16.97 4.22
CA ILE A 160 2.96 15.73 4.78
C ILE A 160 4.12 15.20 3.95
N LEU A 161 4.04 15.27 2.61
CA LEU A 161 5.14 14.84 1.73
C LEU A 161 6.38 15.73 1.92
N ASP A 162 6.20 17.05 2.03
CA ASP A 162 7.29 17.99 2.32
C ASP A 162 7.91 17.71 3.69
N PHE A 163 7.10 17.43 4.71
CA PHE A 163 7.58 17.08 6.04
C PHE A 163 8.41 15.78 6.05
N ILE A 164 7.95 14.74 5.35
CA ILE A 164 8.69 13.48 5.18
C ILE A 164 10.02 13.72 4.47
N SER A 165 10.00 14.48 3.37
CA SER A 165 11.19 14.83 2.59
C SER A 165 12.22 15.59 3.43
N ASP A 166 11.78 16.61 4.18
CA ASP A 166 12.61 17.38 5.10
C ASP A 166 13.27 16.52 6.18
N LYS A 167 12.53 15.54 6.71
CA LYS A 167 13.04 14.60 7.71
C LYS A 167 14.12 13.70 7.13
N TRP A 168 13.97 13.24 5.89
CA TRP A 168 15.02 12.47 5.21
C TRP A 168 16.26 13.31 4.93
N ALA A 169 16.09 14.56 4.50
CA ALA A 169 17.20 15.47 4.24
C ALA A 169 18.02 15.78 5.51
N LYS A 170 17.37 15.86 6.68
CA LYS A 170 18.01 16.08 7.99
C LYS A 170 18.69 14.84 8.59
N LYS A 171 18.48 13.66 8.00
CA LYS A 171 19.06 12.38 8.46
C LYS A 171 20.44 12.09 7.83
N ILE A 172 20.91 12.99 6.96
CA ILE A 172 22.23 12.99 6.32
C ILE A 172 23.14 13.97 7.08
#